data_AF-A0A7J4KDF7-F1
#
_entry.id   AF-A0A7J4KDF7-F1
#
_cell.length_a   1.000
_cell.length_b   1.000
_cell.length_c   1.000
_cell.angle_alpha   90.00
_cell.angle_beta   90.00
_cell.angle_gamma   90.00
#
_symmetry.space_group_name_H-M   'P 1'
#
loop_
_entity.id
_entity.type
_entity.pdbx_description
1 polymer ?
#
loop_
_entity_poly.entity_id
_entity_poly.type
_entity_poly.pdbx_seq_one_letter_code
_entity_poly.pdbx_strand_id
1 'polypeptide(L)'
;MKVPFGAGTRKAILARYNAVQSEKEELELNALGGTSGGRFEDKEVGRLLDEIRDLTQRYLDGLPKVAISRCPFSGDTVVHSLDVFGIDGLWWDYETPLRPIESLPRTFHTLSGAIALAAPVEMASFVVRPGPGVPFVIPGLLGDPSVVAVISSVTVGLHTGYPVCYFSSNPESVDFLPNSWGASFRLEERGLPGRGWSSREVRVQEMDFDLEPWVRSEKLGWIAPGDPAVRIRTSVDDCPYLAIKGTQLPQTVFRGKVTYG
;
A
#
# COMPACT_ATOMS: atom_id res chain seq x y z
N MET A 1 -12.50 -12.48 -15.47
CA MET A 1 -11.43 -11.72 -14.79
C MET A 1 -11.12 -10.51 -15.65
N LYS A 2 -11.22 -9.27 -15.13
CA LYS A 2 -10.87 -8.07 -15.92
C LYS A 2 -9.35 -8.05 -16.14
N VAL A 3 -8.91 -7.62 -17.32
CA VAL A 3 -7.49 -7.52 -17.67
C VAL A 3 -6.92 -6.29 -16.95
N PRO A 4 -5.79 -6.41 -16.21
CA PRO A 4 -5.14 -5.25 -15.60
C PRO A 4 -4.80 -4.19 -16.65
N PHE A 5 -4.87 -2.91 -16.28
CA PHE A 5 -4.42 -1.85 -17.16
C PHE A 5 -2.90 -1.95 -17.39
N GLY A 6 -2.44 -1.55 -18.57
CA GLY A 6 -1.02 -1.31 -18.81
C GLY A 6 -0.60 0.09 -18.35
N ALA A 7 0.72 0.35 -18.32
CA ALA A 7 1.29 1.63 -17.90
C ALA A 7 0.71 2.85 -18.67
N GLY A 8 0.47 2.71 -19.98
CA GLY A 8 -0.11 3.78 -20.80
C GLY A 8 -1.56 4.11 -20.40
N THR A 9 -2.39 3.09 -20.21
CA THR A 9 -3.79 3.24 -19.76
C THR A 9 -3.85 3.83 -18.36
N ARG A 10 -3.00 3.36 -17.44
CA ARG A 10 -2.84 3.94 -16.11
C ARG A 10 -2.56 5.44 -16.19
N LYS A 11 -1.54 5.83 -16.96
CA LYS A 11 -1.12 7.22 -17.12
C LYS A 11 -2.26 8.10 -17.64
N ALA A 12 -3.04 7.60 -18.60
CA ALA A 12 -4.20 8.31 -19.13
C ALA A 12 -5.32 8.49 -18.09
N ILE A 13 -5.60 7.45 -17.28
CA ILE A 13 -6.58 7.54 -16.18
C ILE A 13 -6.13 8.59 -15.16
N LEU A 14 -4.89 8.52 -14.68
CA LEU A 14 -4.36 9.45 -13.68
C LEU A 14 -4.30 10.89 -14.18
N ALA A 15 -3.87 11.10 -15.43
CA ALA A 15 -3.84 12.42 -16.03
C ALA A 15 -5.25 13.05 -16.10
N ARG A 16 -6.25 12.28 -16.53
CA ARG A 16 -7.64 12.78 -16.57
C ARG A 16 -8.21 12.99 -15.17
N TYR A 17 -7.95 12.06 -14.24
CA TYR A 17 -8.39 12.17 -12.85
C TYR A 17 -7.87 13.47 -12.21
N ASN A 18 -6.58 13.74 -12.33
CA ASN A 18 -5.97 14.97 -11.79
C ASN A 18 -6.55 16.23 -12.44
N ALA A 19 -6.77 16.22 -13.75
CA ALA A 19 -7.38 17.37 -14.45
C ALA A 19 -8.81 17.65 -13.94
N VAL A 20 -9.63 16.60 -13.79
CA VAL A 20 -11.02 16.73 -13.31
C VAL A 20 -11.07 17.19 -11.85
N GLN A 21 -10.12 16.75 -11.01
CA GLN A 21 -10.00 17.23 -9.64
C GLN A 21 -9.64 18.72 -9.59
N SER A 22 -8.68 19.18 -10.41
CA SER A 22 -8.35 20.61 -10.50
C SER A 22 -9.53 21.44 -11.01
N GLU A 23 -10.23 20.97 -12.05
CA GLU A 23 -11.47 21.62 -12.55
C GLU A 23 -12.52 21.76 -11.43
N LYS A 24 -12.70 20.72 -10.61
CA LYS A 24 -13.64 20.71 -9.48
C LYS A 24 -13.21 21.70 -8.38
N GLU A 25 -11.95 21.69 -7.98
CA GLU A 25 -11.42 22.59 -6.95
C GLU A 25 -11.56 24.07 -7.36
N GLU A 26 -11.29 24.40 -8.62
CA GLU A 26 -11.47 25.75 -9.15
C GLU A 26 -12.93 26.21 -9.10
N LEU A 27 -13.87 25.34 -9.46
CA LEU A 27 -15.31 25.64 -9.36
C LEU A 27 -15.75 25.86 -7.90
N GLU A 28 -15.28 25.02 -6.98
CA GLU A 28 -15.58 25.15 -5.55
C GLU A 28 -15.03 26.46 -4.98
N LEU A 29 -13.81 26.87 -5.36
CA LEU A 29 -13.22 28.14 -4.95
C LEU A 29 -13.99 29.35 -5.53
N ASN A 30 -14.39 29.28 -6.79
CA ASN A 30 -15.17 30.34 -7.44
C ASN A 30 -16.55 30.51 -6.79
N ALA A 31 -17.21 29.39 -6.42
CA ALA A 31 -18.49 29.40 -5.74
C ALA A 31 -18.41 30.01 -4.32
N LEU A 32 -17.28 29.85 -3.62
CA LEU A 32 -17.04 30.49 -2.32
C LEU A 32 -16.77 32.00 -2.43
N GLY A 33 -16.31 32.47 -3.58
CA GLY A 33 -15.94 33.87 -3.84
C GLY A 33 -17.04 34.76 -4.44
N GLY A 34 -18.19 34.21 -4.84
CA GLY A 34 -19.24 34.94 -5.57
C GLY A 34 -20.66 34.76 -5.00
N THR A 35 -21.42 35.84 -4.91
CA THR A 35 -22.88 35.78 -4.67
C THR A 35 -23.61 35.41 -5.96
N SER A 36 -24.45 34.36 -5.90
CA SER A 36 -25.51 33.93 -6.84
C SER A 36 -25.12 33.16 -8.12
N GLY A 37 -24.95 31.83 -7.99
CA GLY A 37 -24.79 30.87 -9.11
C GLY A 37 -25.40 29.47 -8.90
N GLY A 38 -26.20 29.25 -7.85
CA GLY A 38 -26.51 27.91 -7.28
C GLY A 38 -27.43 26.96 -8.06
N ARG A 39 -27.45 26.94 -9.40
CA ARG A 39 -28.19 25.90 -10.18
C ARG A 39 -27.44 25.40 -11.42
N PHE A 40 -26.55 26.21 -11.99
CA PHE A 40 -25.62 25.78 -13.03
C PHE A 40 -24.37 25.13 -12.44
N GLU A 41 -23.86 25.68 -11.33
CA GLU A 41 -22.74 25.14 -10.56
C GLU A 41 -23.02 23.69 -10.09
N ASP A 42 -24.23 23.41 -9.60
CA ASP A 42 -24.61 22.06 -9.15
C ASP A 42 -24.58 20.99 -10.27
N LYS A 43 -24.94 21.37 -11.51
CA LYS A 43 -24.94 20.43 -12.64
C LYS A 43 -23.53 20.12 -13.11
N GLU A 44 -22.66 21.13 -13.12
CA GLU A 44 -21.28 20.97 -13.56
C GLU A 44 -20.44 20.21 -12.53
N VAL A 45 -20.60 20.54 -11.25
CA VAL A 45 -20.02 19.75 -10.14
C VAL A 45 -20.53 18.31 -10.20
N GLY A 46 -21.83 18.10 -10.42
CA GLY A 46 -22.40 16.76 -10.61
C GLY A 46 -21.75 15.95 -11.73
N ARG A 47 -21.51 16.58 -12.90
CA ARG A 47 -20.81 15.96 -14.03
C ARG A 47 -19.38 15.56 -13.68
N LEU A 48 -18.63 16.44 -13.01
CA LEU A 48 -17.25 16.16 -12.60
C LEU A 48 -17.19 15.03 -11.57
N LEU A 49 -18.13 14.99 -10.62
CA LEU A 49 -18.23 13.90 -9.64
C LEU A 49 -18.53 12.55 -10.31
N ASP A 50 -19.42 12.52 -11.29
CA ASP A 50 -19.72 11.32 -12.07
C ASP A 50 -18.48 10.84 -12.85
N GLU A 51 -17.69 11.76 -13.40
CA GLU A 51 -16.45 11.46 -14.11
C GLU A 51 -15.35 10.95 -13.16
N ILE A 52 -15.18 11.58 -12.00
CA ILE A 52 -14.27 11.10 -10.94
C ILE A 52 -14.64 9.68 -10.52
N ARG A 53 -15.94 9.39 -10.37
CA ARG A 53 -16.44 8.06 -10.03
C ARG A 53 -16.10 7.02 -11.12
N ASP A 54 -16.31 7.35 -12.39
CA ASP A 54 -15.94 6.47 -13.52
C ASP A 54 -14.43 6.20 -13.56
N LEU A 55 -13.60 7.24 -13.45
CA LEU A 55 -12.14 7.13 -13.46
C LEU A 55 -11.62 6.31 -12.28
N THR A 56 -12.19 6.53 -11.10
CA THR A 56 -11.90 5.75 -9.88
C THR A 56 -12.22 4.28 -10.10
N GLN A 57 -13.40 3.97 -10.63
CA GLN A 57 -13.81 2.59 -10.88
C GLN A 57 -12.89 1.91 -11.91
N ARG A 58 -12.56 2.61 -13.00
CA ARG A 58 -11.61 2.12 -14.01
C ARG A 58 -10.21 1.91 -13.47
N TYR A 59 -9.75 2.79 -12.57
CA TYR A 59 -8.48 2.61 -11.89
C TYR A 59 -8.51 1.34 -11.03
N LEU A 60 -9.50 1.20 -10.14
CA LEU A 60 -9.66 0.05 -9.26
C LEU A 60 -9.75 -1.28 -10.04
N ASP A 61 -10.53 -1.29 -11.12
CA ASP A 61 -10.74 -2.46 -11.97
C ASP A 61 -9.50 -2.89 -12.74
N GLY A 62 -8.60 -1.95 -13.05
CA GLY A 62 -7.38 -2.20 -13.81
C GLY A 62 -6.14 -2.39 -12.95
N LEU A 63 -6.24 -2.27 -11.62
CA LEU A 63 -5.10 -2.50 -10.73
C LEU A 63 -4.53 -3.92 -10.92
N PRO A 64 -3.20 -4.06 -11.10
CA PRO A 64 -2.55 -5.36 -11.14
C PRO A 64 -2.80 -6.16 -9.86
N LYS A 65 -3.02 -7.46 -10.02
CA LYS A 65 -3.14 -8.44 -8.93
C LYS A 65 -1.84 -9.21 -8.84
N VAL A 66 -1.08 -8.98 -7.76
CA VAL A 66 0.28 -9.47 -7.58
C VAL A 66 0.29 -10.52 -6.49
N ALA A 67 0.92 -11.68 -6.74
CA ALA A 67 1.20 -12.67 -5.72
C ALA A 67 2.35 -12.15 -4.84
N ILE A 68 1.99 -11.49 -3.72
CA ILE A 68 2.97 -10.83 -2.85
C ILE A 68 3.44 -11.72 -1.71
N SER A 69 2.72 -12.80 -1.39
CA SER A 69 3.08 -13.69 -0.30
C SER A 69 2.42 -15.06 -0.41
N ARG A 70 2.68 -15.91 0.58
CA ARG A 70 2.00 -17.19 0.81
C ARG A 70 1.75 -17.33 2.30
N CYS A 71 0.57 -17.83 2.65
CA CYS A 71 0.20 -18.07 4.03
C CYS A 71 1.08 -19.20 4.61
N PRO A 72 1.79 -18.98 5.73
CA PRO A 72 2.63 -20.01 6.35
C PRO A 72 1.81 -21.13 7.02
N PHE A 73 0.52 -20.90 7.29
CA PHE A 73 -0.35 -21.87 7.97
C PHE A 73 -1.15 -22.75 6.99
N SER A 74 -1.71 -22.16 5.93
CA SER A 74 -2.55 -22.89 4.96
C SER A 74 -1.82 -23.20 3.64
N GLY A 75 -0.73 -22.50 3.34
CA GLY A 75 -0.05 -22.60 2.05
C GLY A 75 -0.73 -21.81 0.91
N ASP A 76 -1.85 -21.13 1.19
CA ASP A 76 -2.57 -20.34 0.19
C ASP A 76 -1.73 -19.16 -0.30
N THR A 77 -1.78 -18.90 -1.60
CA THR A 77 -1.11 -17.73 -2.18
C THR A 77 -1.88 -16.46 -1.85
N VAL A 78 -1.18 -15.44 -1.36
CA VAL A 78 -1.75 -14.11 -1.11
C VAL A 78 -1.56 -13.27 -2.36
N VAL A 79 -2.67 -13.03 -3.05
CA VAL A 79 -2.75 -12.11 -4.17
C VAL A 79 -3.37 -10.81 -3.70
N HIS A 80 -2.69 -9.69 -3.94
CA HIS A 80 -3.12 -8.36 -3.51
C HIS A 80 -3.09 -7.40 -4.70
N SER A 81 -4.02 -6.44 -4.76
CA SER A 81 -3.89 -5.32 -5.68
C SER A 81 -2.71 -4.45 -5.29
N LEU A 82 -1.91 -4.06 -6.27
CA LEU A 82 -0.80 -3.14 -6.06
C LEU A 82 -0.57 -2.34 -7.34
N ASP A 83 -0.47 -1.03 -7.22
CA ASP A 83 -0.01 -0.22 -8.34
C ASP A 83 1.51 -0.35 -8.47
N VAL A 84 1.93 -1.31 -9.29
CA VAL A 84 3.34 -1.64 -9.57
C VAL A 84 4.00 -0.73 -10.60
N PHE A 85 3.29 0.24 -11.16
CA PHE A 85 3.83 1.08 -12.24
C PHE A 85 4.56 2.32 -11.74
N GLY A 86 4.33 2.72 -10.48
CA GLY A 86 4.96 3.88 -9.86
C GLY A 86 4.22 4.30 -8.60
N ILE A 87 4.88 5.09 -7.76
CA ILE A 87 4.30 5.59 -6.50
C ILE A 87 3.37 6.81 -6.69
N ASP A 88 3.26 7.34 -7.91
CA ASP A 88 2.33 8.41 -8.30
C ASP A 88 0.89 7.92 -8.56
N GLY A 89 0.60 6.66 -8.25
CA GLY A 89 -0.70 6.04 -8.44
C GLY A 89 -1.60 6.21 -7.22
N LEU A 90 -2.92 6.32 -7.44
CA LEU A 90 -3.90 6.54 -6.36
C LEU A 90 -3.92 5.42 -5.30
N TRP A 91 -3.35 4.24 -5.57
CA TRP A 91 -3.12 3.20 -4.55
C TRP A 91 -2.20 3.69 -3.42
N TRP A 92 -1.24 4.55 -3.75
CA TRP A 92 -0.18 5.09 -2.88
C TRP A 92 -0.52 6.41 -2.21
N ASP A 93 -1.70 6.97 -2.49
CA ASP A 93 -2.20 8.15 -1.79
C ASP A 93 -2.33 7.84 -0.30
N TYR A 94 -1.56 8.54 0.53
CA TYR A 94 -1.51 8.30 1.96
C TYR A 94 -2.85 8.61 2.64
N GLU A 95 -3.54 9.67 2.20
CA GLU A 95 -4.76 10.14 2.85
C GLU A 95 -6.02 9.53 2.22
N THR A 96 -6.04 9.37 0.89
CA THR A 96 -7.19 8.83 0.15
C THR A 96 -6.83 7.68 -0.78
N PRO A 97 -6.25 6.57 -0.27
CA PRO A 97 -5.83 5.45 -1.09
C PRO A 97 -7.02 4.80 -1.80
N LEU A 98 -6.90 4.61 -3.11
CA LEU A 98 -7.85 3.84 -3.91
C LEU A 98 -7.41 2.38 -4.01
N ARG A 99 -8.02 1.52 -3.20
CA ARG A 99 -7.78 0.08 -3.18
C ARG A 99 -9.09 -0.72 -3.17
N PRO A 100 -9.19 -1.82 -3.92
CA PRO A 100 -10.32 -2.74 -3.80
C PRO A 100 -10.29 -3.49 -2.47
N ILE A 101 -11.45 -3.99 -2.06
CA ILE A 101 -11.54 -4.95 -0.95
C ILE A 101 -10.95 -6.28 -1.45
N GLU A 102 -9.96 -6.80 -0.73
CA GLU A 102 -9.28 -8.03 -1.10
C GLU A 102 -9.92 -9.27 -0.47
N SER A 103 -9.90 -10.39 -1.20
CA SER A 103 -10.25 -11.70 -0.66
C SER A 103 -8.96 -12.37 -0.18
N LEU A 104 -8.63 -12.16 1.08
CA LEU A 104 -7.40 -12.66 1.71
C LEU A 104 -7.69 -13.90 2.57
N PRO A 105 -6.71 -14.78 2.81
CA PRO A 105 -6.87 -15.90 3.73
C PRO A 105 -7.32 -15.43 5.12
N ARG A 106 -8.13 -16.22 5.84
CA ARG A 106 -8.61 -15.87 7.20
C ARG A 106 -7.47 -15.56 8.17
N THR A 107 -6.30 -16.15 7.97
CA THR A 107 -5.11 -15.95 8.79
C THR A 107 -4.34 -14.67 8.45
N PHE A 108 -4.64 -14.00 7.34
CA PHE A 108 -4.00 -12.72 7.01
C PHE A 108 -4.38 -11.68 8.06
N HIS A 109 -3.38 -11.04 8.65
CA HIS A 109 -3.57 -10.04 9.70
C HIS A 109 -3.34 -8.62 9.19
N THR A 110 -2.21 -8.36 8.56
CA THR A 110 -1.90 -7.03 8.01
C THR A 110 -0.79 -7.09 6.97
N LEU A 111 -0.65 -6.00 6.20
CA LEU A 111 0.43 -5.75 5.25
C LEU A 111 1.13 -4.45 5.64
N SER A 112 2.42 -4.53 5.93
CA SER A 112 3.34 -3.39 5.99
C SER A 112 4.34 -3.49 4.83
N GLY A 113 5.25 -2.53 4.74
CA GLY A 113 6.35 -2.64 3.79
C GLY A 113 7.26 -1.43 3.77
N ALA A 114 8.25 -1.54 2.92
CA ALA A 114 9.26 -0.52 2.64
C ALA A 114 9.41 -0.35 1.12
N ILE A 115 9.92 0.78 0.67
CA ILE A 115 10.32 0.99 -0.73
C ILE A 115 11.71 1.60 -0.78
N ALA A 116 12.65 0.88 -1.39
CA ALA A 116 13.90 1.47 -1.85
C ALA A 116 13.61 2.38 -3.06
N LEU A 117 13.52 3.69 -2.81
CA LEU A 117 13.30 4.68 -3.85
C LEU A 117 14.54 4.80 -4.76
N ALA A 118 14.28 4.89 -6.06
CA ALA A 118 15.27 5.12 -7.09
C ALA A 118 15.01 6.48 -7.74
N ALA A 119 16.07 7.16 -8.19
CA ALA A 119 15.93 8.40 -8.95
C ALA A 119 15.66 8.10 -10.44
N PRO A 120 14.87 8.95 -11.13
CA PRO A 120 14.07 10.03 -10.58
C PRO A 120 12.83 9.52 -9.83
N VAL A 121 12.45 10.24 -8.77
CA VAL A 121 11.20 9.98 -8.02
C VAL A 121 10.03 10.66 -8.72
N GLU A 122 8.90 9.96 -8.86
CA GLU A 122 7.74 10.44 -9.59
C GLU A 122 7.07 11.66 -8.93
N MET A 123 6.41 12.47 -9.76
CA MET A 123 5.65 13.64 -9.33
C MET A 123 4.23 13.25 -8.90
N ALA A 124 4.06 12.85 -7.64
CA ALA A 124 2.73 12.66 -7.05
C ALA A 124 2.08 14.01 -6.69
N SER A 125 0.79 14.18 -7.01
CA SER A 125 -0.03 15.34 -6.60
C SER A 125 -0.48 15.27 -5.15
N PHE A 126 -0.32 14.12 -4.51
CA PHE A 126 -0.67 13.80 -3.13
C PHE A 126 0.57 13.36 -2.33
N VAL A 127 0.42 13.25 -1.02
CA VAL A 127 1.46 12.73 -0.12
C VAL A 127 1.53 11.22 -0.25
N VAL A 128 2.75 10.69 -0.38
CA VAL A 128 3.03 9.26 -0.38
C VAL A 128 3.97 8.91 0.77
N ARG A 129 3.63 7.89 1.56
CA ARG A 129 4.47 7.38 2.65
C ARG A 129 4.74 5.88 2.46
N PRO A 130 5.71 5.49 1.62
CA PRO A 130 5.88 4.09 1.24
C PRO A 130 6.65 3.26 2.29
N GLY A 131 6.96 3.86 3.44
CA GLY A 131 7.82 3.28 4.48
C GLY A 131 9.31 3.63 4.30
N PRO A 132 10.19 3.00 5.06
CA PRO A 132 11.65 3.13 4.92
C PRO A 132 12.18 2.63 3.58
N GLY A 133 13.49 2.80 3.35
CA GLY A 133 14.21 2.34 2.16
C GLY A 133 14.70 0.89 2.25
N VAL A 134 14.58 0.27 3.42
CA VAL A 134 14.95 -1.12 3.68
C VAL A 134 13.81 -1.83 4.41
N PRO A 135 13.63 -3.15 4.23
CA PRO A 135 12.60 -3.88 4.94
C PRO A 135 12.81 -3.89 6.45
N PHE A 136 11.71 -4.06 7.17
CA PHE A 136 11.67 -4.15 8.61
C PHE A 136 10.54 -5.08 9.04
N VAL A 137 10.60 -5.56 10.27
CA VAL A 137 9.48 -6.21 10.95
C VAL A 137 8.99 -5.36 12.11
N ILE A 138 7.80 -5.67 12.61
CA ILE A 138 7.20 -5.02 13.77
C ILE A 138 7.26 -6.02 14.93
N PRO A 139 8.22 -5.89 15.88
CA PRO A 139 8.36 -6.83 16.99
C PRO A 139 7.11 -6.94 17.85
N GLY A 140 6.33 -5.87 18.00
CA GLY A 140 5.05 -5.90 18.70
C GLY A 140 4.02 -6.88 18.11
N LEU A 141 4.11 -7.15 16.80
CA LEU A 141 3.32 -8.20 16.14
C LEU A 141 3.98 -9.57 16.30
N LEU A 142 5.28 -9.69 16.00
CA LEU A 142 5.98 -10.98 16.02
C LEU A 142 6.19 -11.56 17.43
N GLY A 143 6.09 -10.72 18.46
CA GLY A 143 6.10 -11.13 19.86
C GLY A 143 4.89 -11.99 20.24
N ASP A 144 3.78 -11.90 19.50
CA ASP A 144 2.65 -12.80 19.67
C ASP A 144 3.02 -14.20 19.12
N PRO A 145 2.87 -15.29 19.92
CA PRO A 145 3.20 -16.64 19.48
C PRO A 145 2.44 -17.10 18.22
N SER A 146 1.22 -16.62 18.02
CA SER A 146 0.36 -16.98 16.88
C SER A 146 0.77 -16.30 15.57
N VAL A 147 1.62 -15.26 15.63
CA VAL A 147 1.96 -14.42 14.48
C VAL A 147 3.26 -14.88 13.81
N VAL A 148 3.25 -14.90 12.48
CA VAL A 148 4.41 -15.11 11.60
C VAL A 148 4.34 -14.09 10.46
N ALA A 149 5.49 -13.52 10.09
CA ALA A 149 5.60 -12.65 8.93
C ALA A 149 6.24 -13.36 7.73
N VAL A 150 5.92 -12.90 6.53
CA VAL A 150 6.58 -13.30 5.29
C VAL A 150 6.94 -12.06 4.49
N ILE A 151 8.23 -11.88 4.23
CA ILE A 151 8.75 -10.83 3.36
C ILE A 151 8.93 -11.31 1.92
N SER A 152 8.64 -10.43 0.96
CA SER A 152 8.99 -10.64 -0.45
C SER A 152 9.47 -9.34 -1.10
N SER A 153 9.70 -9.36 -2.42
CA SER A 153 10.07 -8.18 -3.20
C SER A 153 9.16 -8.03 -4.41
N VAL A 154 8.81 -6.79 -4.74
CA VAL A 154 8.03 -6.42 -5.93
C VAL A 154 8.65 -5.19 -6.60
N THR A 155 8.58 -5.12 -7.92
CA THR A 155 8.95 -3.89 -8.64
C THR A 155 7.79 -2.89 -8.57
N VAL A 156 8.09 -1.63 -8.27
CA VAL A 156 7.13 -0.51 -8.27
C VAL A 156 7.70 0.62 -9.10
N GLY A 157 7.36 0.68 -10.39
CA GLY A 157 7.99 1.60 -11.33
C GLY A 157 9.50 1.37 -11.39
N LEU A 158 10.28 2.40 -11.04
CA LEU A 158 11.75 2.30 -10.94
C LEU A 158 12.23 1.78 -9.56
N HIS A 159 11.33 1.62 -8.61
CA HIS A 159 11.65 1.32 -7.23
C HIS A 159 11.53 -0.17 -6.92
N THR A 160 12.10 -0.56 -5.77
CA THR A 160 11.91 -1.90 -5.21
C THR A 160 11.07 -1.81 -3.95
N GLY A 161 9.90 -2.44 -3.96
CA GLY A 161 9.05 -2.61 -2.79
C GLY A 161 9.36 -3.90 -2.07
N TYR A 162 9.27 -3.85 -0.74
CA TYR A 162 9.46 -4.97 0.18
C TYR A 162 8.19 -5.15 1.03
N PRO A 163 7.13 -5.75 0.49
CA PRO A 163 5.94 -6.06 1.26
C PRO A 163 6.29 -7.08 2.36
N VAL A 164 5.72 -6.86 3.54
CA VAL A 164 5.80 -7.78 4.68
C VAL A 164 4.37 -8.11 5.11
N CYS A 165 3.93 -9.33 4.80
CA CYS A 165 2.62 -9.83 5.19
C CYS A 165 2.71 -10.52 6.54
N TYR A 166 1.85 -10.14 7.48
CA TYR A 166 1.72 -10.79 8.77
C TYR A 166 0.51 -11.70 8.76
N PHE A 167 0.69 -12.88 9.33
CA PHE A 167 -0.36 -13.89 9.47
C PHE A 167 -0.47 -14.26 10.92
N SER A 168 -1.69 -14.51 11.39
CA SER A 168 -1.96 -15.08 12.70
C SER A 168 -2.78 -16.37 12.56
N SER A 169 -2.41 -17.41 13.32
CA SER A 169 -3.27 -18.59 13.50
C SER A 169 -4.49 -18.30 14.38
N ASN A 170 -4.48 -17.17 15.11
CA ASN A 170 -5.57 -16.68 15.95
C ASN A 170 -5.74 -15.15 15.83
N PRO A 171 -6.20 -14.64 14.67
CA PRO A 171 -6.20 -13.20 14.37
C PRO A 171 -7.12 -12.39 15.30
N GLU A 172 -8.11 -13.03 15.93
CA GLU A 172 -9.02 -12.39 16.90
C GLU A 172 -8.33 -12.05 18.23
N SER A 173 -7.17 -12.66 18.52
CA SER A 173 -6.39 -12.41 19.74
C SER A 173 -5.29 -11.36 19.58
N VAL A 174 -5.05 -10.87 18.37
CA VAL A 174 -3.97 -9.91 18.09
C VAL A 174 -4.50 -8.48 18.18
N ASP A 175 -4.24 -7.81 19.31
CA ASP A 175 -4.71 -6.44 19.57
C ASP A 175 -4.00 -5.36 18.74
N PHE A 176 -2.79 -5.65 18.23
CA PHE A 176 -2.01 -4.69 17.47
C PHE A 176 -2.50 -4.61 16.02
N LEU A 177 -3.15 -3.50 15.66
CA LEU A 177 -3.72 -3.24 14.33
C LEU A 177 -3.07 -1.98 13.71
N PRO A 178 -2.00 -2.10 12.92
CA PRO A 178 -1.38 -0.96 12.28
C PRO A 178 -2.17 -0.51 11.05
N ASN A 179 -1.89 0.71 10.60
CA ASN A 179 -2.36 1.18 9.29
C ASN A 179 -1.91 0.26 8.15
N SER A 180 -2.70 0.22 7.09
CA SER A 180 -2.31 -0.49 5.87
C SER A 180 -1.09 0.18 5.24
N TRP A 181 -0.20 -0.60 4.63
CA TRP A 181 1.01 -0.08 3.98
C TRP A 181 0.71 1.10 3.04
N GLY A 182 1.33 2.26 3.28
CA GLY A 182 1.15 3.45 2.47
C GLY A 182 -0.18 4.18 2.66
N ALA A 183 -0.92 3.93 3.75
CA ALA A 183 -2.19 4.60 4.07
C ALA A 183 -2.19 5.14 5.50
N SER A 184 -3.00 6.18 5.76
CA SER A 184 -3.17 6.79 7.10
C SER A 184 -4.17 6.02 7.99
N PHE A 185 -4.75 4.94 7.49
CA PHE A 185 -5.72 4.09 8.17
C PHE A 185 -5.64 2.63 7.69
N ARG A 186 -6.35 1.72 8.37
CA ARG A 186 -6.52 0.33 7.94
C ARG A 186 -7.72 0.17 7.00
N LEU A 187 -7.53 -0.48 5.85
CA LEU A 187 -8.55 -0.58 4.80
C LEU A 187 -9.63 -1.66 5.02
N GLU A 188 -9.46 -2.57 5.98
CA GLU A 188 -10.38 -3.68 6.24
C GLU A 188 -11.79 -3.27 6.73
N GLU A 189 -12.05 -1.99 6.95
CA GLU A 189 -13.25 -1.53 7.65
C GLU A 189 -14.37 -0.99 6.74
N ARG A 190 -14.20 -0.96 5.40
CA ARG A 190 -15.33 -0.75 4.48
C ARG A 190 -16.08 -2.06 4.24
N GLY A 191 -16.79 -2.58 5.25
CA GLY A 191 -17.75 -3.67 5.04
C GLY A 191 -18.07 -4.59 6.22
N LEU A 192 -17.36 -4.50 7.34
CA LEU A 192 -17.67 -5.29 8.54
C LEU A 192 -18.29 -4.40 9.63
N PRO A 193 -19.55 -4.63 10.05
CA PRO A 193 -20.14 -3.88 11.14
C PRO A 193 -19.41 -4.18 12.46
N GLY A 194 -18.95 -3.15 13.17
CA GLY A 194 -18.52 -3.26 14.58
C GLY A 194 -17.02 -3.15 14.89
N ARG A 195 -16.14 -2.91 13.91
CA ARG A 195 -14.75 -2.47 14.18
C ARG A 195 -14.66 -0.99 13.86
N GLY A 196 -14.46 -0.16 14.89
CA GLY A 196 -14.37 1.30 14.75
C GLY A 196 -13.09 1.74 14.04
N TRP A 197 -13.07 2.99 13.56
CA TRP A 197 -11.91 3.60 12.90
C TRP A 197 -10.63 3.38 13.71
N SER A 198 -9.66 2.67 13.13
CA SER A 198 -8.32 2.54 13.69
C SER A 198 -7.28 3.24 12.82
N SER A 199 -6.60 4.23 13.42
CA SER A 199 -5.39 4.84 12.87
C SER A 199 -4.24 4.63 13.85
N ARG A 200 -3.32 3.74 13.49
CA ARG A 200 -2.09 3.49 14.24
C ARG A 200 -0.93 3.44 13.27
N GLU A 201 -0.22 4.56 13.16
CA GLU A 201 1.04 4.63 12.44
C GLU A 201 2.11 3.85 13.22
N VAL A 202 2.87 3.01 12.51
CA VAL A 202 4.04 2.32 13.08
C VAL A 202 5.16 3.33 13.20
N ARG A 203 5.62 3.57 14.42
CA ARG A 203 6.73 4.50 14.68
C ARG A 203 8.06 3.83 14.39
N VAL A 204 9.08 4.62 14.09
CA VAL A 204 10.45 4.12 13.82
C VAL A 204 10.97 3.24 14.96
N GLN A 205 10.65 3.59 16.21
CA GLN A 205 11.09 2.82 17.38
C GLN A 205 10.36 1.48 17.54
N GLU A 206 9.24 1.28 16.83
CA GLU A 206 8.52 0.01 16.75
C GLU A 206 8.98 -0.85 15.56
N MET A 207 9.92 -0.36 14.74
CA MET A 207 10.49 -1.09 13.60
C MET A 207 11.79 -1.77 14.01
N ASP A 208 11.96 -3.03 13.60
CA ASP A 208 13.22 -3.75 13.72
C ASP A 208 13.76 -4.08 12.32
N PHE A 209 14.97 -3.60 12.07
CA PHE A 209 15.69 -3.75 10.81
C PHE A 209 16.72 -4.89 10.86
N ASP A 210 17.01 -5.43 12.05
CA ASP A 210 17.82 -6.64 12.19
C ASP A 210 16.92 -7.87 11.98
N LEU A 211 16.80 -8.28 10.71
CA LEU A 211 15.88 -9.34 10.31
C LEU A 211 16.39 -10.76 10.65
N GLU A 212 17.69 -10.92 10.87
CA GLU A 212 18.31 -12.24 11.02
C GLU A 212 17.75 -13.04 12.22
N PRO A 213 17.60 -12.47 13.43
CA PRO A 213 17.01 -13.17 14.57
C PRO A 213 15.58 -13.68 14.30
N TRP A 214 14.80 -12.94 13.52
CA TRP A 214 13.42 -13.29 13.18
C TRP A 214 13.36 -14.45 12.18
N VAL A 215 14.30 -14.50 11.24
CA VAL A 215 14.44 -15.65 10.32
C VAL A 215 14.89 -16.89 11.09
N ARG A 216 15.91 -16.78 11.94
CA ARG A 216 16.42 -17.91 12.76
C ARG A 216 15.37 -18.51 13.68
N SER A 217 14.45 -17.69 14.19
CA SER A 217 13.34 -18.14 15.04
C SER A 217 12.11 -18.60 14.27
N GLU A 218 12.17 -18.64 12.94
CA GLU A 218 11.06 -18.98 12.03
C GLU A 218 9.84 -18.06 12.16
N LYS A 219 9.99 -16.91 12.84
CA LYS A 219 8.99 -15.84 12.93
C LYS A 219 8.90 -14.99 11.68
N LEU A 220 9.96 -15.01 10.86
CA LEU A 220 10.01 -14.38 9.55
C LEU A 220 10.40 -15.42 8.48
N GLY A 221 9.45 -15.76 7.62
CA GLY A 221 9.75 -16.41 6.35
C GLY A 221 10.07 -15.40 5.27
N TRP A 222 10.69 -15.83 4.18
CA TRP A 222 10.99 -14.98 3.03
C TRP A 222 10.77 -15.69 1.72
N ILE A 223 10.43 -14.93 0.68
CA ILE A 223 10.25 -15.43 -0.69
C ILE A 223 11.39 -14.88 -1.54
N ALA A 224 12.03 -15.74 -2.34
CA ALA A 224 13.08 -15.29 -3.25
C ALA A 224 12.54 -14.26 -4.28
N PRO A 225 13.28 -13.18 -4.58
CA PRO A 225 12.89 -12.21 -5.60
C PRO A 225 12.56 -12.88 -6.93
N GLY A 226 11.38 -12.56 -7.47
CA GLY A 226 10.90 -13.10 -8.74
C GLY A 226 10.49 -14.57 -8.72
N ASP A 227 10.37 -15.23 -7.56
CA ASP A 227 9.88 -16.61 -7.49
C ASP A 227 8.39 -16.69 -7.85
N PRO A 228 8.02 -17.24 -9.04
CA PRO A 228 6.64 -17.29 -9.48
C PRO A 228 5.80 -18.28 -8.65
N ALA A 229 6.46 -19.21 -7.95
CA ALA A 229 5.80 -20.19 -7.10
C ALA A 229 5.59 -19.66 -5.67
N VAL A 230 6.07 -18.44 -5.36
CA VAL A 230 5.97 -17.77 -4.04
C VAL A 230 6.31 -18.71 -2.88
N ARG A 231 7.44 -19.42 -2.97
CA ARG A 231 7.84 -20.41 -1.98
C ARG A 231 8.44 -19.71 -0.77
N ILE A 232 7.89 -20.01 0.41
CA ILE A 232 8.41 -19.52 1.68
C ILE A 232 9.69 -20.31 2.01
N ARG A 233 10.72 -19.58 2.39
CA ARG A 233 12.00 -20.09 2.92
C ARG A 233 12.18 -19.55 4.33
N THR A 234 12.81 -20.32 5.20
CA THR A 234 13.01 -19.97 6.62
C THR A 234 14.48 -20.02 7.02
N SER A 235 15.39 -20.44 6.14
CA SER A 235 16.83 -20.37 6.42
C SER A 235 17.36 -18.95 6.27
N VAL A 236 18.36 -18.60 7.08
CA VAL A 236 19.16 -17.38 6.89
C VAL A 236 20.05 -17.47 5.65
N ASP A 237 20.39 -18.68 5.22
CA ASP A 237 21.26 -18.91 4.08
C ASP A 237 20.62 -18.33 2.82
N ASP A 238 21.39 -17.53 2.08
CA ASP A 238 20.98 -16.86 0.84
C ASP A 238 19.76 -15.93 0.98
N CYS A 239 19.37 -15.54 2.20
CA CYS A 239 18.27 -14.58 2.39
C CYS A 239 18.69 -13.19 1.90
N PRO A 240 18.13 -12.68 0.78
CA PRO A 240 18.59 -11.44 0.16
C PRO A 240 18.22 -10.20 0.98
N TYR A 241 17.29 -10.35 1.92
CA TYR A 241 16.74 -9.25 2.72
C TYR A 241 17.63 -8.87 3.91
N LEU A 242 18.58 -9.73 4.31
CA LEU A 242 19.48 -9.47 5.44
C LEU A 242 20.59 -8.45 5.10
N ALA A 243 20.91 -8.26 3.82
CA ALA A 243 22.03 -7.46 3.36
C ALA A 243 21.63 -6.16 2.63
N ILE A 244 20.36 -5.78 2.69
CA ILE A 244 19.86 -4.60 1.96
C ILE A 244 20.36 -3.32 2.65
N LYS A 245 21.04 -2.49 1.88
CA LYS A 245 21.48 -1.15 2.30
C LYS A 245 20.44 -0.11 1.90
N GLY A 246 20.19 0.86 2.77
CA GLY A 246 19.27 1.97 2.50
C GLY A 246 18.91 2.72 3.76
N THR A 247 17.99 3.69 3.63
CA THR A 247 17.51 4.46 4.78
C THR A 247 16.55 3.64 5.65
N GLN A 248 16.74 3.71 6.97
CA GLN A 248 15.81 3.16 7.95
C GLN A 248 14.74 4.19 8.37
N LEU A 249 14.90 5.46 7.99
CA LEU A 249 13.94 6.50 8.29
C LEU A 249 12.72 6.38 7.36
N PRO A 250 11.48 6.50 7.87
CA PRO A 250 10.29 6.63 7.07
C PRO A 250 10.43 7.73 6.03
N GLN A 251 9.99 7.44 4.82
CA GLN A 251 10.06 8.36 3.70
C GLN A 251 8.71 9.02 3.47
N THR A 252 8.72 10.31 3.18
CA THR A 252 7.56 11.04 2.65
C THR A 252 7.92 11.61 1.29
N VAL A 253 7.10 11.33 0.29
CA VAL A 253 7.24 11.85 -1.07
C VAL A 253 6.08 12.80 -1.35
N PHE A 254 6.41 13.99 -1.83
CA PHE A 254 5.42 14.96 -2.31
C PHE A 254 6.03 15.78 -3.45
N ARG A 255 5.35 15.83 -4.60
CA ARG A 255 5.81 16.58 -5.79
C ARG A 255 7.27 16.27 -6.14
N GLY A 256 7.63 14.99 -6.18
CA GLY A 256 8.97 14.50 -6.53
C GLY A 256 10.07 14.77 -5.50
N LYS A 257 9.74 15.36 -4.35
CA LYS A 257 10.69 15.60 -3.25
C LYS A 257 10.54 14.53 -2.18
N VAL A 258 11.67 14.03 -1.68
CA VAL A 258 11.74 13.05 -0.60
C VAL A 258 12.20 13.74 0.68
N THR A 259 11.47 13.53 1.77
CA THR A 259 11.88 13.91 3.13
C THR A 259 11.88 12.67 4.03
N TYR A 260 12.68 12.70 5.09
CA TYR A 260 12.82 11.60 6.04
C TYR A 260 12.31 12.02 7.42
N GLY A 261 11.54 11.15 8.07
CA GLY A 261 10.94 11.36 9.40
C GLY A 261 11.57 10.53 10.51
#